data_AF-A0A7C6ZS83-F1
#
_entry.id   AF-A0A7C6ZS83-F1
#
_cell.length_a   1.000
_cell.length_b   1.000
_cell.length_c   1.000
_cell.angle_alpha   90.00
_cell.angle_beta   90.00
_cell.angle_gamma   90.00
#
_symmetry.space_group_name_H-M   'P 1'
#
loop_
_entity.id
_entity.type
_entity.pdbx_description
1 polymer ?
#
loop_
_entity_poly.entity_id
_entity_poly.type
_entity_poly.pdbx_seq_one_letter_code
_entity_poly.pdbx_strand_id
1 'polypeptide(L)'
;MSSMLGFLIALLLSGLAIAAVAWPLLKRGPAPVLVEDDRLAELLQRKEQVLTSIKDLEFDYRVGKLSEADYQLYDQRLRRQAIGIMQQIEQVAPESAGLDAVLEREIELRRRVKSTAVSAPEFDANVEAEIARRRRVPAEPALANNGSAPRFCTNCGAALAPHHKFCAQCGAPVESGQSAAVKAA
;
A
#
# COMPACT_ATOMS: atom_id res chain seq x y z
N MET A 1 1.58 72.20 1.53
CA MET A 1 2.29 71.81 0.29
C MET A 1 2.88 70.40 0.41
N SER A 2 3.57 70.08 1.49
CA SER A 2 4.10 68.74 1.81
C SER A 2 3.04 67.64 1.89
N SER A 3 1.88 67.89 2.51
CA SER A 3 0.79 66.90 2.59
C SER A 3 0.15 66.63 1.23
N MET A 4 0.02 67.67 0.40
CA MET A 4 -0.53 67.56 -0.95
C MET A 4 0.42 66.78 -1.87
N LEU A 5 1.73 66.95 -1.71
CA LEU A 5 2.74 66.15 -2.39
C LEU A 5 2.69 64.67 -1.96
N GLY A 6 2.47 64.40 -0.66
CA GLY A 6 2.31 63.03 -0.15
C GLY A 6 1.12 62.30 -0.75
N PHE A 7 -0.05 62.95 -0.87
CA PHE A 7 -1.22 62.34 -1.50
C PHE A 7 -1.02 62.04 -2.98
N LEU A 8 -0.33 62.91 -3.72
CA LEU A 8 -0.04 62.68 -5.14
C LEU A 8 0.90 61.50 -5.36
N ILE A 9 1.93 61.36 -4.52
CA ILE A 9 2.85 60.21 -4.58
C ILE A 9 2.11 58.91 -4.25
N ALA A 10 1.25 58.93 -3.22
CA ALA A 10 0.46 57.76 -2.85
C ALA A 10 -0.51 57.33 -3.97
N LEU A 11 -1.18 58.28 -4.62
CA LEU A 11 -2.06 58.03 -5.76
C LEU A 11 -1.31 57.46 -6.96
N LEU A 12 -0.12 58.00 -7.25
CA LEU A 12 0.71 57.55 -8.37
C LEU A 12 1.22 56.13 -8.14
N LEU A 13 1.71 55.82 -6.92
CA LEU A 13 2.14 54.47 -6.55
C LEU A 13 0.99 53.47 -6.61
N SER A 14 -0.20 53.85 -6.10
CA SER A 14 -1.39 53.02 -6.17
C SER A 14 -1.81 52.74 -7.62
N GLY A 15 -1.85 53.78 -8.45
CA GLY A 15 -2.16 53.65 -9.88
C GLY A 15 -1.15 52.76 -10.62
N LEU A 16 0.15 52.91 -10.32
CA LEU A 16 1.21 52.08 -10.91
C LEU A 16 1.08 50.62 -10.49
N ALA A 17 0.76 50.34 -9.22
CA ALA A 17 0.53 48.99 -8.73
C ALA A 17 -0.68 48.34 -9.41
N ILE A 18 -1.80 49.06 -9.54
CA ILE A 18 -2.99 48.59 -10.24
C ILE A 18 -2.67 48.31 -11.71
N ALA A 19 -1.95 49.22 -12.38
CA ALA A 19 -1.55 49.04 -13.78
C ALA A 19 -0.64 47.82 -13.97
N ALA A 20 0.32 47.59 -13.06
CA ALA A 20 1.21 46.42 -13.11
C ALA A 20 0.43 45.10 -12.97
N VAL A 21 -0.59 45.05 -12.12
CA VAL A 21 -1.47 43.87 -11.95
C VAL A 21 -2.43 43.70 -13.14
N ALA A 22 -2.94 44.79 -13.71
CA ALA A 22 -3.89 44.74 -14.84
C ALA A 22 -3.21 44.50 -16.20
N TRP A 23 -1.92 44.85 -16.34
CA TRP A 23 -1.13 44.66 -17.55
C TRP A 23 -1.12 43.22 -18.10
N PRO A 24 -0.93 42.16 -17.28
CA PRO A 24 -1.01 40.78 -17.75
C PRO A 24 -2.43 40.36 -18.18
N LEU A 25 -3.50 40.99 -17.67
CA LEU A 25 -4.87 40.72 -18.15
C LEU A 25 -5.15 41.36 -19.51
N LEU A 26 -4.51 42.49 -19.83
CA LEU A 26 -4.70 43.20 -21.10
C LEU A 26 -3.83 42.60 -22.22
N LYS A 27 -2.67 42.04 -21.88
CA LYS A 27 -1.85 41.27 -22.81
C LYS A 27 -2.38 39.84 -22.90
N ARG A 28 -3.15 39.55 -23.95
CA ARG A 28 -3.43 38.17 -24.39
C ARG A 28 -2.13 37.49 -24.86
N GLY A 29 -1.28 37.09 -23.92
CA GLY A 29 -0.27 36.06 -24.16
C GLY A 29 -0.94 34.68 -24.21
N PRO A 30 -0.29 33.65 -24.78
CA PRO A 30 -0.74 32.28 -24.58
C PRO A 30 -0.83 32.04 -23.07
N ALA A 31 -2.00 31.62 -22.59
CA ALA A 31 -2.23 31.39 -21.18
C ALA A 31 -1.13 30.47 -20.64
N PRO A 32 -0.50 30.78 -19.48
CA PRO A 32 0.36 29.80 -18.84
C PRO A 32 -0.46 28.51 -18.65
N VAL A 33 0.20 27.38 -18.87
CA VAL A 33 -0.34 26.01 -18.88
C VAL A 33 -0.93 25.67 -17.49
N LEU A 34 -2.11 26.20 -17.17
CA LEU A 34 -2.90 25.91 -15.97
C LEU A 34 -3.90 24.78 -16.23
N VAL A 35 -4.18 24.48 -17.49
CA VAL A 35 -5.21 23.52 -17.92
C VAL A 35 -4.79 22.06 -17.64
N GLU A 36 -3.51 21.72 -17.83
CA GLU A 36 -2.97 20.41 -17.44
C GLU A 36 -3.08 20.17 -15.92
N ASP A 37 -2.76 21.18 -15.10
CA ASP A 37 -2.88 21.11 -13.64
C ASP A 37 -4.35 20.96 -13.19
N ASP A 38 -5.28 21.68 -13.82
CA ASP A 38 -6.72 21.57 -13.54
C ASP A 38 -7.26 20.16 -13.87
N ARG A 39 -6.86 19.60 -15.02
CA ARG A 39 -7.26 18.24 -15.43
C ARG A 39 -6.68 17.18 -14.50
N LEU A 40 -5.42 17.33 -14.09
CA LEU A 40 -4.79 16.43 -13.13
C LEU A 40 -5.48 16.51 -11.76
N ALA A 41 -5.77 17.72 -11.27
CA ALA A 41 -6.48 17.94 -10.02
C ALA A 41 -7.86 17.28 -10.03
N GLU A 42 -8.61 17.41 -11.13
CA GLU A 42 -9.90 16.75 -11.30
C GLU A 42 -9.77 15.22 -11.23
N LEU A 43 -8.78 14.64 -11.92
CA LEU A 43 -8.55 13.19 -11.89
C LEU A 43 -8.14 12.71 -10.50
N LEU A 44 -7.31 13.46 -9.78
CA LEU A 44 -6.91 13.15 -8.40
C LEU A 44 -8.10 13.20 -7.44
N GLN A 45 -8.99 14.19 -7.59
CA GLN A 45 -10.21 14.27 -6.80
C GLN A 45 -11.14 13.09 -7.08
N ARG A 46 -11.33 12.74 -8.36
CA ARG A 46 -12.12 11.55 -8.75
C ARG A 46 -11.54 10.27 -8.18
N LYS A 47 -10.21 10.13 -8.16
CA LYS A 47 -9.52 8.98 -7.54
C LYS A 47 -9.87 8.88 -6.05
N GLU A 48 -9.75 9.97 -5.30
CA GLU A 48 -10.04 9.98 -3.86
C GLU A 48 -11.51 9.63 -3.59
N GLN A 49 -12.42 10.12 -4.42
CA GLN A 49 -13.85 9.80 -4.31
C GLN A 49 -14.12 8.31 -4.48
N VAL A 50 -13.55 7.67 -5.52
CA VAL A 50 -13.72 6.23 -5.75
C VAL A 50 -13.10 5.41 -4.62
N LEU A 51 -11.91 5.79 -4.14
CA LEU A 51 -11.25 5.11 -3.02
C LEU A 51 -12.06 5.21 -1.73
N THR A 52 -12.68 6.37 -1.49
CA THR A 52 -13.60 6.56 -0.36
C THR A 52 -14.83 5.66 -0.51
N SER A 53 -15.42 5.59 -1.71
CA SER A 53 -16.56 4.70 -1.97
C SER A 53 -16.23 3.21 -1.74
N ILE A 54 -15.00 2.77 -2.06
CA ILE A 54 -14.56 1.40 -1.77
C ILE A 54 -14.48 1.18 -0.25
N LYS A 55 -13.90 2.12 0.50
CA LYS A 55 -13.82 2.04 1.97
C LYS A 55 -15.20 1.96 2.60
N ASP A 56 -16.14 2.78 2.14
CA ASP A 56 -17.52 2.79 2.64
C ASP A 56 -18.24 1.48 2.31
N LEU A 57 -18.04 0.94 1.10
CA LEU A 57 -18.58 -0.36 0.70
C LEU A 57 -18.05 -1.51 1.58
N GLU A 58 -16.73 -1.54 1.83
CA GLU A 58 -16.12 -2.52 2.73
C GLU A 58 -16.62 -2.39 4.16
N PHE A 59 -16.85 -1.15 4.62
CA PHE A 59 -17.42 -0.90 5.94
C PHE A 59 -18.84 -1.46 6.02
N ASP A 60 -19.70 -1.14 5.06
CA ASP A 60 -21.09 -1.60 5.02
C ASP A 60 -21.20 -3.14 4.97
N TYR A 61 -20.30 -3.81 4.23
CA TYR A 61 -20.19 -5.26 4.28
C TYR A 61 -19.76 -5.78 5.66
N ARG A 62 -18.73 -5.17 6.28
CA ARG A 62 -18.25 -5.58 7.61
C ARG A 62 -19.28 -5.40 8.72
N VAL A 63 -20.16 -4.40 8.61
CA VAL A 63 -21.27 -4.20 9.55
C VAL A 63 -22.51 -5.04 9.21
N GLY A 64 -22.45 -5.87 8.16
CA GLY A 64 -23.51 -6.79 7.78
C GLY A 64 -24.70 -6.16 7.07
N LYS A 65 -24.57 -4.92 6.55
CA LYS A 65 -25.64 -4.26 5.76
C LYS A 65 -25.75 -4.81 4.33
N LEU A 66 -24.69 -5.44 3.84
CA LEU A 66 -24.60 -5.96 2.46
C LEU A 66 -24.34 -7.46 2.46
N SER A 67 -24.93 -8.15 1.48
CA SER A 67 -24.62 -9.56 1.22
C SER A 67 -23.25 -9.69 0.55
N GLU A 68 -22.62 -10.86 0.69
CA GLU A 68 -21.36 -11.17 0.00
C GLU A 68 -21.46 -10.99 -1.52
N ALA A 69 -22.56 -11.47 -2.11
CA ALA A 69 -22.76 -11.40 -3.55
C ALA A 69 -22.85 -9.95 -4.06
N ASP A 70 -23.56 -9.09 -3.32
CA ASP A 70 -23.67 -7.67 -3.67
C ASP A 70 -22.34 -6.94 -3.49
N TYR A 71 -21.66 -7.20 -2.37
CA TYR A 71 -20.33 -6.65 -2.11
C TYR A 71 -19.36 -6.95 -3.24
N GLN A 72 -19.25 -8.21 -3.66
CA GLN A 72 -18.35 -8.63 -4.74
C GLN A 72 -18.67 -7.93 -6.07
N LEU A 73 -19.95 -7.76 -6.39
CA LEU A 73 -20.37 -7.09 -7.63
C LEU A 73 -19.98 -5.60 -7.63
N TYR A 74 -20.24 -4.89 -6.52
CA TYR A 74 -19.93 -3.46 -6.40
C TYR A 74 -18.42 -3.21 -6.28
N ASP A 75 -17.70 -4.04 -5.52
CA ASP A 75 -16.25 -3.95 -5.32
C ASP A 75 -15.52 -4.09 -6.67
N GLN A 76 -15.88 -5.11 -7.47
CA GLN A 76 -15.28 -5.28 -8.78
C GLN A 76 -15.51 -4.08 -9.71
N ARG A 77 -16.70 -3.46 -9.67
CA ARG A 77 -17.00 -2.27 -10.48
C ARG A 77 -16.15 -1.08 -10.04
N LEU A 78 -16.10 -0.78 -8.74
CA LEU A 78 -15.34 0.35 -8.21
C LEU A 78 -13.84 0.19 -8.44
N ARG A 79 -13.29 -1.03 -8.25
CA ARG A 79 -11.87 -1.30 -8.51
C ARG A 79 -11.51 -1.08 -9.97
N ARG A 80 -12.35 -1.53 -10.92
CA ARG A 80 -12.13 -1.26 -12.36
C ARG A 80 -12.13 0.24 -12.67
N GLN A 81 -13.03 1.00 -12.03
CA GLN A 81 -13.05 2.47 -12.17
C GLN A 81 -11.79 3.12 -11.61
N ALA A 82 -11.34 2.70 -10.42
CA ALA A 82 -10.12 3.21 -9.81
C ALA A 82 -8.89 2.98 -10.70
N ILE A 83 -8.73 1.77 -11.25
CA ILE A 83 -7.65 1.43 -12.18
C ILE A 83 -7.69 2.33 -13.42
N GLY A 84 -8.87 2.52 -14.01
CA GLY A 84 -9.03 3.39 -15.18
C GLY A 84 -8.65 4.85 -14.91
N ILE A 85 -8.98 5.38 -13.74
CA ILE A 85 -8.61 6.75 -13.35
C ILE A 85 -7.09 6.85 -13.11
N MET A 86 -6.47 5.86 -12.45
CA MET A 86 -5.03 5.85 -12.23
C MET A 86 -4.24 5.84 -13.54
N GLN A 87 -4.69 5.07 -14.53
CA GLN A 87 -4.09 5.07 -15.88
C GLN A 87 -4.22 6.43 -16.57
N GLN A 88 -5.34 7.14 -16.39
CA GLN A 88 -5.50 8.49 -16.94
C GLN A 88 -4.58 9.50 -16.26
N ILE A 89 -4.35 9.38 -14.95
CA ILE A 89 -3.40 10.23 -14.22
C ILE A 89 -1.99 10.04 -14.76
N GLU A 90 -1.56 8.80 -14.95
CA GLU A 90 -0.23 8.47 -15.51
C GLU A 90 -0.01 9.07 -16.91
N GLN A 91 -1.06 9.12 -17.73
CA GLN A 91 -1.00 9.74 -19.07
C GLN A 91 -0.87 11.27 -19.02
N VAL A 92 -1.48 11.93 -18.02
CA VAL A 92 -1.50 13.40 -17.90
C VAL A 92 -0.28 13.93 -17.15
N ALA A 93 0.26 13.16 -16.20
CA ALA A 93 1.43 13.53 -15.40
C ALA A 93 2.59 12.55 -15.62
N PRO A 94 3.22 12.52 -16.81
CA PRO A 94 4.33 11.62 -17.11
C PRO A 94 5.63 11.97 -16.35
N GLU A 95 5.66 13.07 -15.60
CA GLU A 95 6.82 13.42 -14.76
C GLU A 95 7.17 12.31 -13.75
N SER A 96 6.18 11.56 -13.25
CA SER A 96 6.45 10.36 -12.45
C SER A 96 7.14 9.25 -13.25
N ALA A 97 6.86 9.11 -14.54
CA ALA A 97 7.56 8.15 -15.40
C ALA A 97 9.05 8.54 -15.60
N GLY A 98 9.36 9.83 -15.59
CA GLY A 98 10.75 10.31 -15.57
C GLY A 98 11.47 10.00 -14.27
N LEU A 99 10.79 10.16 -13.13
CA LEU A 99 11.28 9.77 -11.81
C LEU A 99 11.51 8.25 -11.70
N ASP A 100 10.59 7.45 -12.23
CA ASP A 100 10.71 5.98 -12.27
C ASP A 100 11.94 5.52 -13.05
N ALA A 101 12.21 6.12 -14.21
CA ALA A 101 13.41 5.81 -15.01
C ALA A 101 14.71 6.19 -14.28
N VAL A 102 14.72 7.32 -13.55
CA VAL A 102 15.85 7.71 -12.70
C VAL A 102 16.03 6.73 -11.55
N LEU A 103 14.93 6.31 -10.91
CA LEU A 103 14.95 5.33 -9.82
C LEU A 103 15.48 3.98 -10.29
N GLU A 104 15.03 3.50 -11.44
CA GLU A 104 15.41 2.22 -12.02
C GLU A 104 16.90 2.21 -12.39
N ARG A 105 17.40 3.33 -12.95
CA ARG A 105 18.82 3.53 -13.18
C ARG A 105 19.64 3.49 -11.89
N GLU A 106 19.17 4.13 -10.82
CA GLU A 106 19.84 4.13 -9.52
C GLU A 106 19.85 2.72 -8.88
N ILE A 107 18.74 1.97 -8.99
CA ILE A 107 18.65 0.58 -8.52
C ILE A 107 19.66 -0.31 -9.26
N GLU A 108 19.76 -0.17 -10.58
CA GLU A 108 20.69 -0.93 -11.42
C GLU A 108 22.16 -0.65 -11.02
N LEU A 109 22.51 0.62 -10.78
CA LEU A 109 23.83 0.99 -10.30
C LEU A 109 24.15 0.35 -8.93
N ARG A 110 23.20 0.37 -7.99
CA ARG A 110 23.37 -0.25 -6.66
C ARG A 110 23.45 -1.78 -6.72
N ARG A 111 22.67 -2.42 -7.61
CA ARG A 111 22.74 -3.87 -7.83
C ARG A 111 24.07 -4.29 -8.44
N ARG A 112 24.62 -3.52 -9.38
CA ARG A 112 25.94 -3.80 -9.96
C ARG A 112 27.05 -3.79 -8.92
N VAL A 113 27.10 -2.77 -8.07
CA VAL A 113 28.09 -2.67 -6.99
C VAL A 113 27.95 -3.82 -5.98
N LYS A 114 26.71 -4.23 -5.67
CA LYS A 114 26.45 -5.37 -4.77
C LYS A 114 26.80 -6.72 -5.41
N SER A 115 26.67 -6.86 -6.72
CA SER A 115 27.05 -8.07 -7.46
C SER A 115 28.57 -8.22 -7.67
N THR A 116 29.33 -7.12 -7.70
CA THR A 116 30.79 -7.17 -7.84
C THR A 116 31.52 -7.42 -6.52
N ALA A 117 30.87 -7.21 -5.37
CA ALA A 117 31.44 -7.47 -4.05
C ALA A 117 31.20 -8.90 -3.54
N VAL A 118 30.38 -9.70 -4.25
CA VAL A 118 30.02 -11.06 -3.86
C VAL A 118 29.94 -11.93 -5.11
N SER A 119 30.91 -12.81 -5.29
CA SER A 119 30.86 -13.92 -6.24
C SER A 119 29.58 -14.72 -5.98
N ALA A 120 28.59 -14.58 -6.88
CA ALA A 120 27.32 -15.32 -6.85
C ALA A 120 27.46 -16.82 -6.51
N PRO A 121 28.46 -17.58 -7.00
CA PRO A 121 28.60 -18.99 -6.63
C PRO A 121 29.04 -19.24 -5.17
N GLU A 122 29.82 -18.35 -4.54
CA GLU A 122 30.34 -18.58 -3.18
C GLU A 122 29.36 -18.15 -2.09
N PHE A 123 28.59 -17.09 -2.33
CA PHE A 123 27.56 -16.65 -1.39
C PHE A 123 26.36 -17.58 -1.35
N ASP A 124 25.88 -18.03 -2.52
CA ASP A 124 24.78 -18.98 -2.59
C ASP A 124 25.18 -20.32 -1.92
N ALA A 125 26.43 -20.76 -2.09
CA ALA A 125 26.96 -21.95 -1.42
C ALA A 125 27.08 -21.79 0.11
N ASN A 126 27.51 -20.62 0.59
CA ASN A 126 27.64 -20.37 2.03
C ASN A 126 26.26 -20.22 2.70
N VAL A 127 25.30 -19.60 2.01
CA VAL A 127 23.89 -19.50 2.46
C VAL A 127 23.25 -20.89 2.53
N GLU A 128 23.38 -21.72 1.50
CA GLU A 128 22.88 -23.10 1.51
C GLU A 128 23.55 -23.96 2.59
N ALA A 129 24.86 -23.82 2.78
CA ALA A 129 25.58 -24.50 3.86
C ALA A 129 25.09 -24.07 5.24
N GLU A 130 24.79 -22.78 5.43
CA GLU A 130 24.26 -22.24 6.68
C GLU A 130 22.81 -22.68 6.95
N ILE A 131 21.94 -22.68 5.93
CA ILE A 131 20.59 -23.24 6.01
C ILE A 131 20.64 -24.73 6.35
N ALA A 132 21.53 -25.49 5.71
CA ALA A 132 21.75 -26.89 6.00
C ALA A 132 22.25 -27.12 7.44
N ARG A 133 23.16 -26.28 7.96
CA ARG A 133 23.59 -26.33 9.37
C ARG A 133 22.41 -26.10 10.33
N ARG A 134 21.56 -25.12 10.06
CA ARG A 134 20.37 -24.83 10.89
C ARG A 134 19.31 -25.92 10.81
N ARG A 135 19.14 -26.57 9.65
CA ARG A 135 18.28 -27.75 9.49
C ARG A 135 18.85 -29.03 10.12
N ARG A 136 20.18 -29.09 10.32
CA ARG A 136 20.89 -30.19 10.98
C ARG A 136 20.97 -30.05 12.49
N VAL A 137 20.53 -28.92 13.07
CA VAL A 137 20.06 -28.96 14.45
C VAL A 137 18.96 -30.01 14.43
N PRO A 138 19.15 -31.18 15.07
CA PRO A 138 18.06 -32.12 15.20
C PRO A 138 16.92 -31.30 15.79
N ALA A 139 15.71 -31.40 15.23
CA ALA A 139 14.57 -31.30 16.11
C ALA A 139 14.86 -32.33 17.20
N GLU A 140 15.41 -31.87 18.32
CA GLU A 140 15.65 -32.73 19.47
C GLU A 140 14.31 -33.45 19.64
N PRO A 141 14.29 -34.79 19.70
CA PRO A 141 13.06 -35.49 19.99
C PRO A 141 12.64 -34.91 21.33
N ALA A 142 11.62 -34.04 21.29
CA ALA A 142 11.16 -33.31 22.45
C ALA A 142 10.96 -34.36 23.51
N LEU A 143 11.85 -34.32 24.51
CA LEU A 143 11.93 -35.28 25.57
C LEU A 143 10.49 -35.43 26.06
N ALA A 144 9.99 -36.66 25.98
CA ALA A 144 8.68 -37.03 26.48
C ALA A 144 8.66 -36.73 27.98
N ASN A 145 8.27 -35.51 28.32
CA ASN A 145 7.98 -35.05 29.66
C ASN A 145 6.75 -34.15 29.57
N ASN A 146 5.64 -34.80 29.23
CA ASN A 146 4.50 -34.91 30.14
C ASN A 146 3.44 -35.76 29.44
N GLY A 147 2.95 -36.79 30.13
CA GLY A 147 1.94 -37.74 29.65
C GLY A 147 0.60 -37.10 29.33
N SER A 148 0.53 -36.32 28.26
CA SER A 148 -0.73 -35.90 27.65
C SER A 148 -1.02 -36.84 26.49
N ALA A 149 -2.17 -37.51 26.58
CA ALA A 149 -2.66 -38.41 25.54
C ALA A 149 -2.64 -37.73 24.16
N PRO A 150 -2.50 -38.49 23.05
CA PRO A 150 -2.59 -37.93 21.71
C PRO A 150 -3.90 -37.17 21.56
N ARG A 151 -3.80 -35.86 21.26
CA ARG A 151 -4.95 -35.00 20.99
C ARG A 151 -5.18 -34.98 19.48
N PHE A 152 -6.45 -34.97 19.09
CA PHE A 152 -6.85 -34.88 17.69
C PHE A 152 -7.69 -33.63 17.47
N CYS A 153 -7.58 -33.02 16.30
CA CYS A 153 -8.39 -31.88 15.92
C CYS A 153 -9.85 -32.31 15.79
N THR A 154 -10.77 -31.66 16.50
CA THR A 154 -12.21 -31.95 16.43
C THR A 154 -12.85 -31.51 15.11
N ASN A 155 -12.18 -30.62 14.34
CA ASN A 155 -12.68 -30.14 13.06
C ASN A 155 -12.25 -31.02 11.87
N CYS A 156 -11.04 -31.58 11.87
CA CYS A 156 -10.52 -32.34 10.73
C CYS A 156 -9.91 -33.72 11.06
N GLY A 157 -9.81 -34.09 12.34
CA GLY A 157 -9.27 -35.38 12.78
C GLY A 157 -7.74 -35.50 12.78
N ALA A 158 -7.00 -34.48 12.33
CA ALA A 158 -5.52 -34.53 12.33
C ALA A 158 -4.94 -34.60 13.75
N ALA A 159 -3.84 -35.35 13.91
CA ALA A 159 -3.09 -35.42 15.16
C ALA A 159 -2.48 -34.05 15.51
N LEU A 160 -2.61 -33.63 16.76
CA LEU A 160 -2.14 -32.33 17.24
C LEU A 160 -0.89 -32.51 18.12
N ALA A 161 0.15 -31.73 17.81
CA ALA A 161 1.33 -31.63 18.67
C ALA A 161 0.98 -30.93 20.00
N PRO A 162 1.68 -31.26 21.10
CA PRO A 162 1.49 -30.57 22.37
C PRO A 162 1.68 -29.05 22.22
N HIS A 163 0.81 -28.26 22.83
CA HIS A 163 0.86 -26.79 22.91
C HIS A 163 0.55 -25.99 21.62
N HIS A 164 0.13 -26.63 20.53
CA HIS A 164 -0.39 -25.91 19.37
C HIS A 164 -1.75 -25.24 19.70
N LYS A 165 -1.84 -23.93 19.48
CA LYS A 165 -3.10 -23.15 19.61
C LYS A 165 -4.03 -23.32 18.40
N PHE A 166 -3.51 -23.80 17.27
CA PHE A 166 -4.23 -24.01 16.02
C PHE A 166 -3.78 -25.32 15.34
N CYS A 167 -4.68 -25.95 14.60
CA CYS A 167 -4.37 -27.13 13.80
C CYS A 167 -3.53 -26.76 12.57
N ALA A 168 -2.38 -27.41 12.39
CA ALA A 168 -1.51 -27.18 11.23
C ALA A 168 -2.11 -27.66 9.88
N GLN A 169 -3.14 -28.52 9.93
CA GLN A 169 -3.78 -29.09 8.73
C GLN A 169 -4.96 -28.25 8.22
N CYS A 170 -5.80 -27.73 9.12
CA CYS A 170 -7.04 -27.01 8.74
C CYS A 170 -7.15 -25.60 9.33
N GLY A 171 -6.20 -25.14 10.13
CA GLY A 171 -6.18 -23.79 10.71
C GLY A 171 -7.14 -23.57 11.88
N ALA A 172 -7.97 -24.56 12.25
CA ALA A 172 -8.94 -24.41 13.34
C ALA A 172 -8.25 -24.20 14.70
N PRO A 173 -8.75 -23.28 15.55
CA PRO A 173 -8.23 -23.08 16.90
C PRO A 173 -8.44 -24.34 17.78
N VAL A 174 -7.50 -24.58 18.69
CA VAL A 174 -7.49 -25.73 19.61
C VAL A 174 -7.48 -25.21 21.05
N GLU A 175 -8.56 -25.43 21.78
CA GLU A 175 -8.67 -24.99 23.18
C GLU A 175 -7.75 -25.82 24.10
N SER A 176 -6.99 -25.13 24.95
CA SER A 176 -5.88 -25.70 25.73
C SER A 176 -6.27 -26.53 26.97
N GLY A 177 -7.51 -27.02 27.08
CA GLY A 177 -8.02 -27.54 28.36
C GLY A 177 -8.97 -28.74 28.36
N GLN A 178 -9.34 -29.34 27.22
CA GLN A 178 -10.33 -30.42 27.22
C GLN A 178 -9.69 -31.78 26.86
N SER A 179 -9.19 -32.48 27.89
CA SER A 179 -9.06 -33.94 27.86
C SER A 179 -10.46 -34.53 27.99
N ALA A 180 -11.14 -34.77 26.87
CA ALA A 180 -12.36 -35.56 26.86
C ALA A 180 -11.99 -37.04 26.95
N ALA A 181 -12.15 -37.63 28.13
CA ALA A 181 -12.23 -39.07 28.30
C ALA A 181 -13.46 -39.56 27.52
N VAL A 182 -13.22 -40.23 26.38
CA VAL A 182 -14.25 -40.93 25.62
C VAL A 182 -14.80 -42.06 26.50
N LYS A 183 -16.07 -41.92 26.86
CA LYS A 183 -16.89 -42.96 27.47
C LYS A 183 -17.11 -44.04 26.41
N ALA A 184 -16.46 -45.19 26.57
CA ALA A 184 -16.72 -46.38 25.77
C ALA A 184 -18.18 -46.83 26.02
N ALA A 185 -18.92 -47.03 24.93
CA ALA A 185 -20.14 -47.82 24.87
C ALA A 185 -19.86 -49.06 24.02
#